data_AF-A0A7Y7BBV7-F1
#
_entry.id   AF-A0A7Y7BBV7-F1
#
_cell.length_a   1.000
_cell.length_b   1.000
_cell.length_c   1.000
_cell.angle_alpha   90.00
_cell.angle_beta   90.00
_cell.angle_gamma   90.00
#
_symmetry.space_group_name_H-M   'P 1'
#
loop_
_entity.id
_entity.type
_entity.pdbx_description
1 polymer ?
#
loop_
_entity_poly.entity_id
_entity_poly.type
_entity_poly.pdbx_seq_one_letter_code
_entity_poly.pdbx_strand_id
1 'polypeptide(L)'
;MILPHINEIAALCSAHGIKQAIVSPGSRSAAISLAFDNHPEIDVKVVADERSAAFIAIGMAQQIKKAVALICTSGSATYNYAPAVAEAYYQEIPLLIITADRPPEWIDQYDGQTIQQEGIFGRHVKESFNLPVDLSHKDAQWHSNRLVNQAIQKTEEFPKGPVHINVPIREPFYPSDGETYLFPATRKIEALKTEKTIAESSWNQLITTWNNCNYRLLVLGQMEPNSELTAILDNLTQKTNTPIVNEITANQHGLNG
;
A
#
# COMPACT_ATOMS: atom_id res chain seq x y z
N MET A 1 -2.91 -3.82 28.92
CA MET A 1 -3.36 -4.93 28.07
C MET A 1 -2.97 -4.72 26.61
N ILE A 2 -1.90 -5.42 26.21
CA ILE A 2 -1.52 -5.64 24.81
C ILE A 2 -2.62 -6.44 24.10
N LEU A 3 -3.03 -5.97 22.93
CA LEU A 3 -4.07 -6.60 22.10
C LEU A 3 -3.42 -7.56 21.08
N PRO A 4 -3.58 -8.90 21.20
CA PRO A 4 -2.87 -9.85 20.35
C PRO A 4 -3.13 -9.67 18.84
N HIS A 5 -4.36 -9.28 18.49
CA HIS A 5 -4.75 -9.05 17.10
C HIS A 5 -4.09 -7.81 16.49
N ILE A 6 -3.70 -6.82 17.30
CA ILE A 6 -2.94 -5.65 16.84
C ILE A 6 -1.49 -6.03 16.57
N ASN A 7 -0.88 -6.86 17.43
CA ASN A 7 0.45 -7.42 17.19
C ASN A 7 0.47 -8.29 15.93
N GLU A 8 -0.61 -9.02 15.65
CA GLU A 8 -0.75 -9.81 14.42
C GLU A 8 -0.67 -8.93 13.15
N ILE A 9 -1.19 -7.69 13.17
CA ILE A 9 -1.07 -6.77 12.03
C ILE A 9 0.41 -6.48 11.73
N ALA A 10 1.19 -6.11 12.75
CA ALA A 10 2.62 -5.83 12.59
C ALA A 10 3.39 -7.09 12.14
N ALA A 11 3.11 -8.25 12.73
CA ALA A 11 3.75 -9.50 12.35
C ALA A 11 3.43 -9.93 10.91
N LEU A 12 2.17 -9.78 10.46
CA LEU A 12 1.78 -10.03 9.07
C LEU A 12 2.44 -9.05 8.10
N CYS A 13 2.53 -7.76 8.46
CA CYS A 13 3.27 -6.76 7.68
C CYS A 13 4.72 -7.22 7.47
N SER A 14 5.41 -7.58 8.56
CA SER A 14 6.79 -8.08 8.50
C SER A 14 6.91 -9.35 7.64
N ALA A 15 6.00 -10.32 7.81
CA ALA A 15 6.01 -11.59 7.09
C ALA A 15 5.77 -11.44 5.58
N HIS A 16 5.10 -10.37 5.16
CA HIS A 16 4.91 -9.99 3.76
C HIS A 16 5.99 -9.04 3.22
N GLY A 17 6.94 -8.63 4.06
CA GLY A 17 8.07 -7.80 3.66
C GLY A 17 7.87 -6.29 3.81
N ILE A 18 6.81 -5.85 4.51
CA ILE A 18 6.66 -4.45 4.94
C ILE A 18 7.55 -4.25 6.16
N LYS A 19 8.70 -3.59 5.95
CA LYS A 19 9.75 -3.37 6.97
C LYS A 19 9.90 -1.91 7.40
N GLN A 20 9.03 -1.04 6.88
CA GLN A 20 9.06 0.40 7.12
C GLN A 20 7.66 0.86 7.48
N ALA A 21 7.55 1.65 8.55
CA ALA A 21 6.29 2.26 8.96
C ALA A 21 6.48 3.73 9.31
N ILE A 22 5.52 4.56 8.93
CA ILE A 22 5.42 5.95 9.36
C ILE A 22 4.22 6.09 10.28
N VAL A 23 4.46 6.62 11.46
CA VAL A 23 3.45 6.79 12.51
C VAL A 23 3.20 8.27 12.74
N SER A 24 1.94 8.65 12.63
CA SER A 24 1.43 9.91 13.15
C SER A 24 0.79 9.64 14.53
N PRO A 25 1.36 10.19 15.62
CA PRO A 25 1.02 9.79 16.98
C PRO A 25 -0.38 10.27 17.39
N GLY A 26 -1.10 9.45 18.15
CA GLY A 26 -2.36 9.84 18.78
C GLY A 26 -2.89 8.77 19.73
N SER A 27 -3.80 9.15 20.63
CA SER A 27 -4.27 8.27 21.72
C SER A 27 -4.88 6.97 21.20
N ARG A 28 -5.77 7.04 20.19
CA ARG A 28 -6.46 5.85 19.66
C ARG A 28 -5.52 4.90 18.90
N SER A 29 -4.45 5.42 18.29
CA SER A 29 -3.48 4.62 17.54
C SER A 29 -2.31 4.12 18.40
N ALA A 30 -2.30 4.39 19.70
CA ALA A 30 -1.20 4.02 20.58
C ALA A 30 -0.90 2.51 20.54
N ALA A 31 -1.93 1.65 20.62
CA ALA A 31 -1.74 0.20 20.58
C ALA A 31 -1.10 -0.27 19.25
N ILE A 32 -1.53 0.28 18.12
CA ILE A 32 -0.96 -0.04 16.79
C ILE A 32 0.47 0.48 16.71
N SER A 33 0.70 1.73 17.10
CA SER A 33 2.00 2.38 17.05
C SER A 33 3.03 1.60 17.85
N LEU A 34 2.68 1.22 19.09
CA LEU A 34 3.55 0.43 19.94
C LEU A 34 3.79 -0.99 19.39
N ALA A 35 2.78 -1.62 18.79
CA ALA A 35 2.96 -2.95 18.18
C ALA A 35 3.94 -2.91 17.00
N PHE A 36 3.91 -1.86 16.18
CA PHE A 36 4.87 -1.67 15.09
C PHE A 36 6.26 -1.31 15.61
N ASP A 37 6.37 -0.38 16.58
CA ASP A 37 7.63 0.07 17.17
C ASP A 37 8.38 -1.03 17.93
N ASN A 38 7.64 -1.94 18.57
CA ASN A 38 8.23 -3.09 19.28
C ASN A 38 8.52 -4.30 18.36
N HIS A 39 8.11 -4.27 17.08
CA HIS A 39 8.38 -5.38 16.17
C HIS A 39 9.84 -5.32 15.66
N PRO A 40 10.67 -6.37 15.88
CA PRO A 40 12.13 -6.29 15.68
C PRO A 40 12.58 -6.07 14.23
N GLU A 41 11.71 -6.35 13.26
CA GLU A 41 12.02 -6.22 11.82
C GLU A 41 11.38 -4.99 11.15
N ILE A 42 10.65 -4.15 11.89
CA ILE A 42 9.99 -2.97 11.33
C ILE A 42 10.69 -1.72 11.85
N ASP A 43 11.23 -0.92 10.94
CA ASP A 43 11.75 0.41 11.27
C ASP A 43 10.61 1.42 11.27
N VAL A 44 10.44 2.13 12.39
CA VAL A 44 9.35 3.09 12.59
C VAL A 44 9.89 4.52 12.59
N LYS A 45 9.26 5.37 11.79
CA LYS A 45 9.52 6.82 11.79
C LYS A 45 8.28 7.56 12.28
N VAL A 46 8.47 8.43 13.27
CA VAL A 46 7.39 9.25 13.80
C VAL A 46 7.38 10.61 13.10
N VAL A 47 6.23 10.97 12.53
CA VAL A 47 6.03 12.26 11.87
C VAL A 47 4.70 12.84 12.36
N ALA A 48 4.73 14.00 13.01
CA ALA A 48 3.55 14.55 13.68
C ALA A 48 2.48 15.08 12.73
N ASP A 49 2.88 15.69 11.61
CA ASP A 49 1.94 16.17 10.57
C ASP A 49 1.58 15.01 9.65
N GLU A 50 0.32 14.57 9.69
CA GLU A 50 -0.16 13.43 8.90
C GLU A 50 0.04 13.63 7.40
N ARG A 51 -0.22 14.85 6.89
CA ARG A 51 -0.07 15.12 5.46
C ARG A 51 1.39 14.95 5.04
N SER A 52 2.34 15.49 5.83
CA SER A 52 3.77 15.28 5.59
C SER A 52 4.17 13.81 5.74
N ALA A 53 3.66 13.13 6.77
CA ALA A 53 3.92 11.71 7.01
C ALA A 53 3.54 10.87 5.77
N ALA A 54 2.39 11.14 5.17
CA ALA A 54 1.92 10.42 4.00
C ALA A 54 2.81 10.66 2.77
N PHE A 55 3.26 11.90 2.52
CA PHE A 55 4.19 12.18 1.42
C PHE A 55 5.58 11.55 1.63
N ILE A 56 6.06 11.47 2.88
CA ILE A 56 7.28 10.74 3.19
C ILE A 56 7.09 9.24 2.91
N ALA A 57 5.93 8.68 3.26
CA ALA A 57 5.64 7.26 3.04
C ALA A 57 5.62 6.90 1.56
N ILE A 58 4.97 7.70 0.70
CA ILE A 58 4.95 7.43 -0.75
C ILE A 58 6.35 7.58 -1.36
N GLY A 59 7.13 8.57 -0.91
CA GLY A 59 8.52 8.73 -1.36
C GLY A 59 9.38 7.54 -0.96
N MET A 60 9.23 7.05 0.27
CA MET A 60 9.90 5.83 0.74
C MET A 60 9.48 4.62 -0.10
N ALA A 61 8.18 4.38 -0.26
CA ALA A 61 7.64 3.26 -1.04
C ALA A 61 8.11 3.28 -2.49
N GLN A 62 8.20 4.46 -3.11
CA GLN A 62 8.72 4.66 -4.45
C GLN A 62 10.20 4.28 -4.55
N GLN A 63 11.03 4.58 -3.55
CA GLN A 63 12.46 4.25 -3.57
C GLN A 63 12.71 2.76 -3.29
N ILE A 64 12.01 2.18 -2.30
CA ILE A 64 12.22 0.78 -1.90
C ILE A 64 11.45 -0.23 -2.77
N LYS A 65 10.53 0.24 -3.62
CA LYS A 65 9.65 -0.56 -4.50
C LYS A 65 8.80 -1.59 -3.74
N LYS A 66 8.45 -1.26 -2.49
CA LYS A 66 7.68 -2.09 -1.56
C LYS A 66 6.70 -1.24 -0.77
N ALA A 67 5.60 -1.85 -0.33
CA ALA A 67 4.63 -1.20 0.53
C ALA A 67 5.26 -0.66 1.82
N VAL A 68 4.88 0.56 2.18
CA VAL A 68 5.18 1.20 3.48
C VAL A 68 3.88 1.27 4.28
N ALA A 69 3.95 0.96 5.59
CA ALA A 69 2.81 1.13 6.48
C ALA A 69 2.68 2.61 6.90
N LEU A 70 1.48 3.17 6.86
CA LEU A 70 1.19 4.54 7.24
C LEU A 70 0.08 4.54 8.28
N ILE A 71 0.41 4.92 9.52
CA ILE A 71 -0.44 4.72 10.69
C ILE A 71 -0.85 6.08 11.26
N CYS A 72 -2.13 6.27 11.57
CA CYS A 72 -2.59 7.44 12.32
C CYS A 72 -3.76 7.11 13.25
N THR A 73 -4.11 8.09 14.08
CA THR A 73 -5.26 8.03 14.99
C THR A 73 -6.58 8.31 14.28
N SER A 74 -7.69 8.29 15.03
CA SER A 74 -9.02 8.53 14.49
C SER A 74 -9.26 10.01 14.16
N GLY A 75 -10.32 10.31 13.40
CA GLY A 75 -10.76 11.68 13.15
C GLY A 75 -10.04 12.32 11.96
N SER A 76 -9.83 13.64 12.01
CA SER A 76 -9.28 14.40 10.88
C SER A 76 -7.85 13.99 10.48
N ALA A 77 -7.10 13.35 11.39
CA ALA A 77 -5.81 12.74 11.11
C ALA A 77 -5.86 11.82 9.87
N THR A 78 -6.87 10.94 9.81
CA THR A 78 -7.10 10.05 8.67
C THR A 78 -7.28 10.84 7.37
N TYR A 79 -8.06 11.92 7.40
CA TYR A 79 -8.35 12.71 6.20
C TYR A 79 -7.14 13.51 5.70
N ASN A 80 -6.21 13.89 6.58
CA ASN A 80 -4.96 14.57 6.20
C ASN A 80 -4.07 13.70 5.30
N TYR A 81 -4.24 12.37 5.28
CA TYR A 81 -3.55 11.49 4.34
C TYR A 81 -4.08 11.58 2.90
N ALA A 82 -5.31 12.07 2.69
CA ALA A 82 -6.00 12.00 1.39
C ALA A 82 -5.19 12.53 0.18
N PRO A 83 -4.44 13.64 0.26
CA PRO A 83 -3.66 14.13 -0.88
C PRO A 83 -2.60 13.13 -1.35
N ALA A 84 -1.84 12.54 -0.44
CA ALA A 84 -0.81 11.55 -0.77
C ALA A 84 -1.41 10.20 -1.17
N VAL A 85 -2.58 9.85 -0.64
CA VAL A 85 -3.32 8.64 -1.05
C VAL A 85 -3.79 8.77 -2.51
N ALA A 86 -4.32 9.92 -2.90
CA ALA A 86 -4.67 10.18 -4.30
C ALA A 86 -3.44 10.08 -5.21
N GLU A 87 -2.32 10.67 -4.81
CA GLU A 87 -1.06 10.57 -5.56
C GLU A 87 -0.58 9.13 -5.70
N ALA A 88 -0.56 8.38 -4.58
CA ALA A 88 -0.15 6.98 -4.58
C ALA A 88 -1.03 6.12 -5.49
N TYR A 89 -2.32 6.42 -5.59
CA TYR A 89 -3.24 5.69 -6.46
C TYR A 89 -2.90 5.89 -7.93
N TYR A 90 -2.72 7.15 -8.36
CA TYR A 90 -2.42 7.45 -9.76
C TYR A 90 -0.99 7.11 -10.17
N GLN A 91 -0.03 7.16 -9.25
CA GLN A 91 1.35 6.74 -9.49
C GLN A 91 1.59 5.23 -9.28
N GLU A 92 0.54 4.46 -8.94
CA GLU A 92 0.65 3.03 -8.63
C GLU A 92 1.69 2.73 -7.51
N ILE A 93 1.74 3.57 -6.48
CA ILE A 93 2.68 3.40 -5.35
C ILE A 93 2.03 2.53 -4.27
N PRO A 94 2.66 1.43 -3.85
CA PRO A 94 2.11 0.55 -2.82
C PRO A 94 2.17 1.23 -1.44
N LEU A 95 1.02 1.40 -0.79
CA LEU A 95 0.91 2.04 0.54
C LEU A 95 -0.14 1.30 1.37
N LEU A 96 0.21 0.89 2.59
CA LEU A 96 -0.74 0.28 3.52
C LEU A 96 -1.14 1.30 4.59
N ILE A 97 -2.34 1.85 4.48
CA ILE A 97 -2.86 2.87 5.40
C ILE A 97 -3.61 2.16 6.52
N ILE A 98 -3.21 2.38 7.77
CA ILE A 98 -3.81 1.75 8.94
C ILE A 98 -4.31 2.87 9.86
N THR A 99 -5.62 3.01 9.99
CA THR A 99 -6.22 4.06 10.82
C THR A 99 -6.85 3.43 12.05
N ALA A 100 -6.51 3.96 13.22
CA ALA A 100 -7.25 3.60 14.41
C ALA A 100 -8.63 4.26 14.38
N ASP A 101 -9.63 3.58 14.94
CA ASP A 101 -10.99 4.08 15.02
C ASP A 101 -11.64 3.75 16.37
N ARG A 102 -12.77 4.39 16.64
CA ARG A 102 -13.66 3.98 17.72
C ARG A 102 -14.42 2.70 17.36
N PRO A 103 -14.89 1.94 18.37
CA PRO A 103 -15.87 0.90 18.12
C PRO A 103 -17.14 1.46 17.44
N PRO A 104 -17.83 0.68 16.59
CA PRO A 104 -19.01 1.11 15.83
C PRO A 104 -20.10 1.78 16.67
N GLU A 105 -20.31 1.32 17.90
CA GLU A 105 -21.33 1.89 18.78
C GLU A 105 -21.03 3.32 19.27
N TRP A 106 -19.80 3.82 19.07
CA TRP A 106 -19.38 5.19 19.37
C TRP A 106 -19.33 6.09 18.13
N ILE A 107 -19.51 5.53 16.93
CA ILE A 107 -19.61 6.31 15.70
C ILE A 107 -20.94 7.08 15.69
N ASP A 108 -20.90 8.32 15.20
CA ASP A 108 -22.04 9.24 15.16
C ASP A 108 -22.68 9.55 16.54
N GLN A 109 -21.93 9.35 17.63
CA GLN A 109 -22.39 9.68 18.99
C GLN A 109 -21.89 11.05 19.48
N TYR A 110 -21.38 11.90 18.58
CA TYR A 110 -20.72 13.17 18.90
C TYR A 110 -19.52 13.01 19.85
N ASP A 111 -18.91 11.82 19.89
CA ASP A 111 -17.65 11.61 20.61
C ASP A 111 -16.51 12.39 19.95
N GLY A 112 -15.62 12.93 20.77
CA GLY A 112 -14.49 13.71 20.28
C GLY A 112 -13.54 12.86 19.42
N GLN A 113 -13.07 13.46 18.31
CA GLN A 113 -12.12 12.82 17.38
C GLN A 113 -12.67 11.54 16.72
N THR A 114 -13.97 11.51 16.45
CA THR A 114 -14.67 10.41 15.76
C THR A 114 -15.34 10.94 14.50
N ILE A 115 -15.10 10.27 13.37
CA ILE A 115 -15.71 10.56 12.07
C ILE A 115 -16.05 9.24 11.37
N GLN A 116 -16.81 9.29 10.28
CA GLN A 116 -17.02 8.15 9.40
C GLN A 116 -15.73 7.81 8.63
N GLN A 117 -15.00 6.79 9.07
CA GLN A 117 -13.74 6.36 8.43
C GLN A 117 -13.91 5.21 7.44
N GLU A 118 -15.04 4.49 7.49
CA GLU A 118 -15.33 3.43 6.53
C GLU A 118 -15.40 4.01 5.10
N GLY A 119 -14.50 3.54 4.22
CA GLY A 119 -14.43 3.99 2.83
C GLY A 119 -14.02 5.46 2.68
N ILE A 120 -13.36 6.05 3.66
CA ILE A 120 -13.06 7.50 3.71
C ILE A 120 -12.26 8.01 2.50
N PHE A 121 -11.41 7.18 1.90
CA PHE A 121 -10.62 7.53 0.71
C PHE A 121 -11.37 7.28 -0.62
N GLY A 122 -12.57 6.71 -0.56
CA GLY A 122 -13.42 6.42 -1.71
C GLY A 122 -12.71 5.58 -2.77
N ARG A 123 -12.64 6.10 -4.00
CA ARG A 123 -12.04 5.41 -5.16
C ARG A 123 -10.52 5.60 -5.29
N HIS A 124 -9.90 6.35 -4.39
CA HIS A 124 -8.45 6.58 -4.40
C HIS A 124 -7.66 5.55 -3.59
N VAL A 125 -8.31 4.44 -3.21
CA VAL A 125 -7.66 3.23 -2.70
C VAL A 125 -8.12 2.05 -3.53
N LYS A 126 -7.26 1.04 -3.63
CA LYS A 126 -7.60 -0.20 -4.33
C LYS A 126 -8.71 -0.96 -3.62
N GLU A 127 -8.69 -0.92 -2.29
CA GLU A 127 -9.69 -1.55 -1.44
C GLU A 127 -9.62 -0.93 -0.03
N SER A 128 -10.75 -0.93 0.67
CA SER A 128 -10.86 -0.53 2.09
C SER A 128 -11.39 -1.71 2.89
N PHE A 129 -10.78 -1.96 4.04
CA PHE A 129 -11.12 -3.06 4.94
C PHE A 129 -11.46 -2.50 6.32
N ASN A 130 -12.53 -3.00 6.93
CA ASN A 130 -12.87 -2.71 8.33
C ASN A 130 -12.63 -3.98 9.15
N LEU A 131 -11.75 -3.91 10.15
CA LEU A 131 -11.49 -5.07 11.00
C LEU A 131 -12.63 -5.27 12.02
N PRO A 132 -12.96 -6.53 12.37
CA PRO A 132 -13.93 -6.82 13.40
C PRO A 132 -13.45 -6.32 14.77
N VAL A 133 -14.37 -5.80 15.58
CA VAL A 133 -14.10 -5.26 16.92
C VAL A 133 -14.01 -6.38 17.95
N ASP A 134 -14.92 -7.36 17.85
CA ASP A 134 -14.97 -8.52 18.73
C ASP A 134 -14.26 -9.71 18.07
N LEU A 135 -13.19 -10.16 18.73
CA LEU A 135 -12.33 -11.25 18.31
C LEU A 135 -12.35 -12.40 19.33
N SER A 136 -13.39 -12.47 20.18
CA SER A 136 -13.56 -13.55 21.16
C SER A 136 -13.76 -14.91 20.51
N HIS A 137 -14.39 -14.95 19.32
CA HIS A 137 -14.61 -16.18 18.57
C HIS A 137 -13.47 -16.47 17.56
N LYS A 138 -13.12 -17.75 17.39
CA LYS A 138 -12.05 -18.19 16.47
C LYS A 138 -12.29 -17.77 15.02
N ASP A 139 -13.54 -17.79 14.57
CA ASP A 139 -13.89 -17.38 13.21
C ASP A 139 -13.64 -15.88 12.99
N ALA A 140 -13.88 -15.05 14.00
CA ALA A 140 -13.61 -13.61 13.93
C ALA A 140 -12.08 -13.35 13.87
N GLN A 141 -11.29 -14.09 14.65
CA GLN A 141 -9.82 -14.05 14.58
C GLN A 141 -9.32 -14.47 13.21
N TRP A 142 -9.83 -15.58 12.67
CA TRP A 142 -9.50 -16.04 11.33
C TRP A 142 -9.89 -15.03 10.26
N HIS A 143 -11.07 -14.42 10.38
CA HIS A 143 -11.56 -13.40 9.48
C HIS A 143 -10.65 -12.17 9.49
N SER A 144 -10.28 -11.65 10.67
CA SER A 144 -9.33 -10.55 10.80
C SER A 144 -7.98 -10.85 10.17
N ASN A 145 -7.39 -12.01 10.48
CA ASN A 145 -6.15 -12.47 9.87
C ASN A 145 -6.26 -12.51 8.33
N ARG A 146 -7.37 -13.02 7.78
CA ARG A 146 -7.62 -13.04 6.33
C ARG A 146 -7.69 -11.63 5.75
N LEU A 147 -8.44 -10.71 6.37
CA LEU A 147 -8.59 -9.33 5.88
C LEU A 147 -7.24 -8.60 5.83
N VAL A 148 -6.42 -8.73 6.88
CA VAL A 148 -5.08 -8.12 6.92
C VAL A 148 -4.19 -8.70 5.82
N ASN A 149 -4.20 -10.03 5.63
CA ASN A 149 -3.48 -10.66 4.53
C ASN A 149 -3.94 -10.15 3.15
N GLN A 150 -5.24 -10.01 2.94
CA GLN A 150 -5.81 -9.52 1.68
C GLN A 150 -5.41 -8.07 1.43
N ALA A 151 -5.51 -7.22 2.45
CA ALA A 151 -5.12 -5.81 2.40
C ALA A 151 -3.65 -5.64 2.01
N ILE A 152 -2.74 -6.37 2.65
CA ILE A 152 -1.31 -6.32 2.34
C ILE A 152 -1.05 -6.76 0.89
N GLN A 153 -1.59 -7.91 0.48
CA GLN A 153 -1.40 -8.42 -0.88
C GLN A 153 -1.97 -7.47 -1.94
N LYS A 154 -3.09 -6.80 -1.63
CA LYS A 154 -3.73 -5.85 -2.53
C LYS A 154 -2.86 -4.63 -2.82
N THR A 155 -1.98 -4.22 -1.91
CA THR A 155 -1.04 -3.11 -2.17
C THR A 155 -0.05 -3.43 -3.29
N GLU A 156 0.37 -4.70 -3.40
CA GLU A 156 1.40 -5.16 -4.34
C GLU A 156 0.84 -5.81 -5.61
N GLU A 157 -0.45 -6.20 -5.63
CA GLU A 157 -1.13 -6.68 -6.85
C GLU A 157 -1.08 -5.60 -7.94
N PHE A 158 -0.83 -5.96 -9.20
CA PHE A 158 -0.77 -4.98 -10.30
C PHE A 158 -2.18 -4.55 -10.78
N PRO A 159 -2.44 -3.24 -11.01
CA PRO A 159 -1.56 -2.11 -10.72
C PRO A 159 -1.42 -1.92 -9.21
N LYS A 160 -0.20 -1.62 -8.76
CA LYS A 160 0.09 -1.38 -7.33
C LYS A 160 -0.69 -0.16 -6.85
N GLY A 161 -0.83 0.00 -5.53
CA GLY A 161 -1.52 1.18 -5.02
C GLY A 161 -1.83 1.16 -3.53
N PRO A 162 -2.46 2.23 -3.04
CA PRO A 162 -2.82 2.36 -1.63
C PRO A 162 -4.01 1.47 -1.26
N VAL A 163 -3.97 0.92 -0.06
CA VAL A 163 -5.02 0.09 0.54
C VAL A 163 -5.24 0.56 1.97
N HIS A 164 -6.50 0.67 2.37
CA HIS A 164 -6.87 1.16 3.69
C HIS A 164 -7.38 0.04 4.59
N ILE A 165 -6.88 -0.03 5.81
CA ILE A 165 -7.41 -0.83 6.92
C ILE A 165 -7.87 0.13 8.02
N ASN A 166 -9.17 0.12 8.31
CA ASN A 166 -9.75 0.75 9.47
C ASN A 166 -9.76 -0.23 10.64
N VAL A 167 -9.21 0.17 11.79
CA VAL A 167 -9.02 -0.69 12.96
C VAL A 167 -9.79 -0.11 14.15
N PRO A 168 -11.00 -0.60 14.43
CA PRO A 168 -11.76 -0.13 15.59
C PRO A 168 -11.19 -0.72 16.89
N ILE A 169 -10.84 0.14 17.85
CA ILE A 169 -10.17 -0.26 19.11
C ILE A 169 -10.98 0.15 20.33
N ARG A 170 -11.35 -0.85 21.14
CA ARG A 170 -12.03 -0.69 22.43
C ARG A 170 -11.02 -0.47 23.56
N GLU A 171 -11.32 0.45 24.47
CA GLU A 171 -10.56 0.61 25.71
C GLU A 171 -10.84 -0.51 26.72
N PRO A 172 -9.85 -0.92 27.54
CA PRO A 172 -8.48 -0.41 27.63
C PRO A 172 -7.51 -1.12 26.65
N PHE A 173 -6.56 -0.37 26.09
CA PHE A 173 -5.57 -0.89 25.11
C PHE A 173 -4.12 -0.44 25.37
N TYR A 174 -3.88 0.31 26.45
CA TYR A 174 -2.51 0.62 26.88
C TYR A 174 -1.91 -0.59 27.59
N PRO A 175 -0.62 -0.92 27.36
CA PRO A 175 0.04 -2.03 28.04
C PRO A 175 0.06 -1.79 29.56
N SER A 176 -0.11 -2.86 30.32
CA SER A 176 0.03 -2.82 31.78
C SER A 176 1.52 -2.99 32.16
N ASP A 177 1.92 -2.54 33.35
CA ASP A 177 3.30 -2.71 33.82
C ASP A 177 3.75 -4.17 33.74
N GLY A 178 4.88 -4.42 33.05
CA GLY A 178 5.45 -5.76 32.89
C GLY A 178 4.86 -6.61 31.75
N GLU A 179 3.91 -6.11 30.97
CA GLU A 179 3.46 -6.80 29.75
C GLU A 179 4.54 -6.76 28.66
N THR A 180 4.82 -7.92 28.06
CA THR A 180 5.78 -8.06 26.97
C THR A 180 5.09 -8.22 25.62
N TYR A 181 5.59 -7.54 24.59
CA TYR A 181 5.12 -7.75 23.22
C TYR A 181 5.52 -9.14 22.72
N LEU A 182 4.52 -9.93 22.34
CA LEU A 182 4.70 -11.21 21.68
C LEU A 182 4.17 -11.11 20.25
N PHE A 183 4.97 -11.56 19.30
CA PHE A 183 4.63 -11.66 17.89
C PHE A 183 4.59 -13.15 17.51
N PRO A 184 3.44 -13.82 17.70
CA PRO A 184 3.33 -15.25 17.41
C PRO A 184 3.50 -15.50 15.91
N ALA A 185 3.81 -16.75 15.55
CA ALA A 185 3.83 -17.16 14.15
C ALA A 185 2.43 -16.92 13.52
N THR A 186 2.34 -15.92 12.66
CA THR A 186 1.07 -15.55 12.02
C THR A 186 0.79 -16.44 10.82
N ARG A 187 -0.48 -16.75 10.56
CA ARG A 187 -0.88 -17.41 9.33
C ARG A 187 -0.75 -16.44 8.16
N LYS A 188 0.40 -16.47 7.49
CA LYS A 188 0.60 -15.79 6.20
C LYS A 188 -0.17 -16.54 5.12
N ILE A 189 -0.99 -15.83 4.36
CA ILE A 189 -1.69 -16.36 3.18
C ILE A 189 -0.93 -15.85 1.95
N GLU A 190 -0.48 -16.76 1.10
CA GLU A 190 0.25 -16.42 -0.13
C GLU A 190 -0.66 -16.58 -1.35
N ALA A 191 -0.81 -15.52 -2.13
CA ALA A 191 -1.40 -15.60 -3.45
C ALA A 191 -0.41 -16.20 -4.46
N LEU A 192 -0.91 -17.07 -5.33
CA LEU A 192 -0.15 -17.57 -6.47
C LEU A 192 0.07 -16.44 -7.46
N LYS A 193 1.32 -16.27 -7.89
CA LYS A 193 1.68 -15.31 -8.93
C LYS A 193 1.28 -15.85 -10.30
N THR A 194 0.70 -14.99 -11.12
CA THR A 194 0.39 -15.26 -12.52
C THR A 194 1.09 -14.25 -13.41
N GLU A 195 1.48 -14.69 -14.60
CA GLU A 195 2.05 -13.83 -15.63
C GLU A 195 1.00 -13.61 -16.72
N LYS A 196 0.82 -12.36 -17.12
CA LYS A 196 -0.08 -12.02 -18.24
C LYS A 196 0.70 -12.18 -19.54
N THR A 197 0.17 -12.99 -20.46
CA THR A 197 0.74 -13.18 -21.80
C THR A 197 -0.25 -12.73 -22.86
N ILE A 198 0.27 -12.29 -24.02
CA ILE A 198 -0.55 -11.97 -25.18
C ILE A 198 -0.80 -13.26 -25.99
N ALA A 199 -2.04 -13.49 -26.43
CA ALA A 199 -2.37 -14.62 -27.29
C ALA A 199 -1.70 -14.49 -28.67
N GLU A 200 -1.30 -15.60 -29.27
CA GLU A 200 -0.59 -15.61 -30.57
C GLU A 200 -1.37 -14.91 -31.69
N SER A 201 -2.70 -15.10 -31.73
CA SER A 201 -3.57 -14.42 -32.70
C SER A 201 -3.55 -12.89 -32.54
N SER A 202 -3.62 -12.39 -31.30
CA SER A 202 -3.51 -10.96 -31.00
C SER A 202 -2.12 -10.42 -31.34
N TRP A 203 -1.07 -11.18 -31.05
CA TRP A 203 0.30 -10.82 -31.39
C TRP A 203 0.49 -10.67 -32.91
N ASN A 204 -0.01 -11.65 -33.69
CA ASN A 204 0.04 -11.62 -35.15
C ASN A 204 -0.75 -10.44 -35.74
N GLN A 205 -1.89 -10.09 -35.13
CA GLN A 205 -2.66 -8.91 -35.52
C GLN A 205 -1.86 -7.62 -35.28
N LEU A 206 -1.22 -7.47 -34.12
CA LEU A 206 -0.39 -6.29 -33.80
C LEU A 206 0.78 -6.13 -34.77
N ILE A 207 1.49 -7.22 -35.09
CA ILE A 207 2.58 -7.20 -36.08
C ILE A 207 2.06 -6.82 -37.46
N THR A 208 0.91 -7.34 -37.87
CA THR A 208 0.31 -7.01 -39.17
C THR A 208 -0.04 -5.53 -39.25
N THR A 209 -0.68 -4.98 -38.20
CA THR A 209 -0.97 -3.55 -38.10
C THR A 209 0.31 -2.72 -38.16
N TRP A 210 1.33 -3.10 -37.37
CA TRP A 210 2.62 -2.43 -37.34
C TRP A 210 3.28 -2.38 -38.73
N ASN A 211 3.34 -3.51 -39.43
CA ASN A 211 3.98 -3.62 -40.74
C ASN A 211 3.25 -2.82 -41.83
N ASN A 212 1.92 -2.70 -41.74
CA ASN A 212 1.10 -1.95 -42.69
C ASN A 212 1.10 -0.44 -42.43
N CYS A 213 1.62 0.03 -41.29
CA CYS A 213 1.76 1.46 -41.00
C CYS A 213 3.03 2.03 -41.65
N ASN A 214 2.85 3.05 -42.51
CA ASN A 214 3.95 3.77 -43.17
C ASN A 214 4.65 4.78 -42.26
N TYR A 215 3.92 5.35 -41.29
CA TYR A 215 4.43 6.32 -40.33
C TYR A 215 4.15 5.80 -38.93
N ARG A 216 5.20 5.72 -38.12
CA ARG A 216 5.17 5.15 -36.77
C ARG A 216 5.82 6.14 -35.83
N LEU A 217 5.27 6.25 -34.63
CA LEU A 217 5.83 7.03 -33.53
C LEU A 217 5.60 6.23 -32.26
N LEU A 218 6.65 6.02 -31.48
CA LEU A 218 6.54 5.46 -30.14
C LEU A 218 6.62 6.60 -29.14
N VAL A 219 5.74 6.61 -28.15
CA VAL A 219 5.75 7.58 -27.06
C VAL A 219 5.94 6.81 -25.76
N LEU A 220 7.01 7.10 -25.04
CA LEU A 220 7.28 6.53 -23.74
C LEU A 220 6.76 7.49 -22.68
N GLY A 221 5.77 7.04 -21.91
CA GLY A 221 5.27 7.74 -20.74
C GLY A 221 6.01 7.31 -19.47
N GLN A 222 5.47 7.70 -18.31
CA GLN A 222 6.09 7.44 -17.01
C GLN A 222 6.37 5.94 -16.77
N MET A 223 7.63 5.61 -16.50
CA MET A 223 8.06 4.25 -16.16
C MET A 223 9.37 4.26 -15.39
N GLU A 224 9.74 3.11 -14.81
CA GLU A 224 11.03 2.93 -14.15
C GLU A 224 12.18 2.82 -15.17
N PRO A 225 13.40 3.27 -14.81
CA PRO A 225 14.58 3.03 -15.63
C PRO A 225 14.74 1.52 -15.92
N ASN A 226 14.88 1.16 -17.20
CA ASN A 226 15.08 -0.22 -17.62
C ASN A 226 16.07 -0.30 -18.78
N SER A 227 17.31 -0.68 -18.48
CA SER A 227 18.38 -0.76 -19.48
C SER A 227 18.12 -1.80 -20.58
N GLU A 228 17.43 -2.90 -20.25
CA GLU A 228 17.07 -3.93 -21.23
C GLU A 228 16.01 -3.40 -22.21
N LEU A 229 14.96 -2.76 -21.69
CA LEU A 229 13.95 -2.11 -22.52
C LEU A 229 14.57 -1.02 -23.40
N THR A 230 15.45 -0.19 -22.82
CA THR A 230 16.19 0.85 -23.56
C THR A 230 16.95 0.24 -24.75
N ALA A 231 17.70 -0.86 -24.55
CA ALA A 231 18.44 -1.51 -25.62
C ALA A 231 17.53 -2.11 -26.71
N ILE A 232 16.38 -2.67 -26.32
CA ILE A 232 15.38 -3.21 -27.26
C ILE A 232 14.79 -2.09 -28.12
N LEU A 233 14.45 -0.96 -27.50
CA LEU A 233 13.90 0.22 -28.17
C LEU A 233 14.91 0.84 -29.14
N ASP A 234 16.18 0.96 -28.76
CA ASP A 234 17.27 1.39 -29.65
C ASP A 234 17.38 0.48 -30.88
N ASN A 235 17.35 -0.83 -30.67
CA ASN A 235 17.40 -1.80 -31.76
C ASN A 235 16.20 -1.67 -32.71
N LEU A 236 15.01 -1.44 -32.14
CA LEU A 236 13.78 -1.25 -32.89
C LEU A 236 13.85 0.00 -33.77
N THR A 237 14.33 1.12 -33.22
CA THR A 237 14.51 2.38 -33.96
C THR A 237 15.51 2.21 -35.09
N GLN A 238 16.67 1.58 -34.84
CA GLN A 238 17.69 1.34 -35.87
C GLN A 238 17.17 0.45 -37.02
N LYS A 239 16.36 -0.57 -36.72
CA LYS A 239 15.84 -1.49 -37.74
C LYS A 239 14.64 -0.95 -38.52
N THR A 240 13.81 -0.14 -37.89
CA THR A 240 12.51 0.25 -38.44
C THR A 240 12.41 1.73 -38.78
N ASN A 241 13.42 2.52 -38.43
CA ASN A 241 13.45 3.98 -38.54
C ASN A 241 12.24 4.65 -37.83
N THR A 242 11.75 4.02 -36.75
CA THR A 242 10.63 4.52 -35.95
C THR A 242 11.15 5.52 -34.91
N PRO A 243 10.77 6.80 -34.95
CA PRO A 243 11.11 7.78 -33.92
C PRO A 243 10.46 7.42 -32.57
N ILE A 244 11.17 7.75 -31.49
CA ILE A 244 10.72 7.59 -30.11
C ILE A 244 10.67 8.97 -29.45
N VAL A 245 9.52 9.31 -28.87
CA VAL A 245 9.38 10.46 -27.96
C VAL A 245 9.54 9.94 -26.54
N ASN A 246 10.71 10.21 -25.98
CA ASN A 246 11.07 9.85 -24.61
C ASN A 246 10.74 11.01 -23.67
N GLU A 247 9.59 10.96 -23.00
CA GLU A 247 9.23 11.96 -21.99
C GLU A 247 10.21 11.86 -20.80
N ILE A 248 10.47 12.97 -20.08
CA ILE A 248 11.46 12.97 -18.99
C ILE A 248 11.14 11.92 -17.91
N THR A 249 9.86 11.70 -17.63
CA THR A 249 9.36 10.74 -16.65
C THR A 249 9.42 9.29 -17.12
N ALA A 250 9.74 9.04 -18.40
CA ALA A 250 9.93 7.70 -18.92
C ALA A 250 11.25 7.06 -18.46
N ASN A 251 12.20 7.87 -17.99
CA ASN A 251 13.46 7.41 -17.39
C ASN A 251 14.32 6.48 -18.29
N GLN A 252 14.07 6.43 -19.60
CA GLN A 252 14.89 5.66 -20.55
C GLN A 252 16.01 6.54 -21.12
N HIS A 253 16.92 7.02 -20.27
CA HIS A 253 17.92 8.04 -20.65
C HIS A 253 19.03 7.56 -21.60
N GLY A 254 19.14 6.26 -21.85
CA GLY A 254 20.18 5.67 -22.70
C GLY A 254 19.80 5.49 -24.17
N LEU A 255 18.61 5.97 -24.59
CA LEU A 255 18.16 5.82 -25.97
C LEU A 255 19.02 6.64 -26.93
N ASN A 256 19.57 5.97 -27.94
CA ASN A 256 20.32 6.58 -29.03
C ASN A 256 19.39 6.77 -30.24
N GLY A 257 18.52 7.77 -30.16
CA GLY A 257 17.54 8.09 -31.20
C GLY A 257 16.88 9.44 -30.95
#